data_AF-A0A7S2KTW3-F1
#
_entry.id   AF-A0A7S2KTW3-F1
#
_cell.length_a   1.000
_cell.length_b   1.000
_cell.length_c   1.000
_cell.angle_alpha   90.00
_cell.angle_beta   90.00
_cell.angle_gamma   90.00
#
_symmetry.space_group_name_H-M   'P 1'
#
loop_
_entity.id
_entity.type
_entity.pdbx_description
1 polymer ?
#
loop_
_entity_poly.entity_id
_entity_poly.type
_entity_poly.pdbx_seq_one_letter_code
_entity_poly.pdbx_strand_id
1 'polypeptide(L)'
;LEKLGFKLNRYDPCVANKIIKGKQCTIGWWVDDNFISLMHPTVISGVIESIEQQFGKMSVNRGDQHVFLGMNMRFPGDGTVRIHTKDYIREAAETFVEPLSRKIGSPATKGLFDLDNEPTALDEDKAARFRSVVMKLQWVAERG
;
A
#
# COMPACT_ATOMS: atom_id res chain seq x y z
N LEU A 1 12.57 19.24 -0.09
CA LEU A 1 11.23 19.72 -0.53
C LEU A 1 10.92 21.16 -0.12
N GLU A 2 11.19 21.59 1.12
CA GLU A 2 10.95 22.98 1.55
C GLU A 2 11.71 24.03 0.73
N LYS A 3 12.95 23.73 0.33
CA LYS A 3 13.73 24.56 -0.62
C LYS A 3 13.03 24.75 -1.97
N LEU A 4 12.16 23.82 -2.36
CA LEU A 4 11.34 23.89 -3.57
C LEU A 4 9.99 24.61 -3.30
N GLY A 5 9.79 25.17 -2.11
CA GLY A 5 8.58 25.89 -1.71
C GLY A 5 7.39 25.00 -1.32
N PHE A 6 7.62 23.71 -1.05
CA PHE A 6 6.60 22.85 -0.48
C PHE A 6 6.52 23.04 1.03
N LYS A 7 5.31 22.99 1.58
CA LYS A 7 5.05 23.00 3.01
C LYS A 7 4.66 21.61 3.48
N LEU A 8 5.34 21.10 4.50
CA LEU A 8 4.97 19.83 5.13
C LEU A 8 3.59 19.93 5.77
N ASN A 9 2.81 18.87 5.64
CA ASN A 9 1.54 18.73 6.32
C ASN A 9 1.80 18.55 7.83
N ARG A 10 1.02 19.24 8.65
CA ARG A 10 1.17 19.23 10.11
C ARG A 10 0.79 17.88 10.74
N TYR A 11 -0.15 17.16 10.13
CA TYR A 11 -0.64 15.88 10.65
C TYR A 11 0.21 14.71 10.18
N ASP A 12 0.68 14.79 8.94
CA ASP A 12 1.52 13.77 8.33
C ASP A 12 2.76 14.41 7.68
N PRO A 13 3.92 14.40 8.36
CA PRO A 13 5.16 14.96 7.82
C PRO A 13 5.64 14.29 6.52
N CYS A 14 5.12 13.11 6.19
CA CYS A 14 5.36 12.41 4.94
C CYS A 14 4.49 12.91 3.77
N VAL A 15 3.74 14.00 3.98
CA VAL A 15 2.96 14.68 2.95
C VAL A 15 3.39 16.14 2.87
N ALA A 16 3.67 16.64 1.67
CA ALA A 16 4.02 18.02 1.41
C ALA A 16 3.12 18.63 0.32
N ASN A 17 2.71 19.88 0.52
CA ASN A 17 1.80 20.58 -0.38
C ASN A 17 2.41 21.89 -0.89
N LYS A 18 2.12 22.24 -2.14
CA LYS A 18 2.46 23.53 -2.74
C LYS A 18 1.37 23.97 -3.71
N ILE A 19 0.98 25.25 -3.69
CA ILE A 19 0.10 25.80 -4.73
C ILE A 19 0.94 26.17 -5.95
N ILE A 20 0.59 25.60 -7.11
CA ILE A 20 1.25 25.88 -8.40
C ILE A 20 0.16 26.21 -9.42
N LYS A 21 0.23 27.43 -10.01
CA LYS A 21 -0.77 27.93 -10.97
C LYS A 21 -2.21 27.84 -10.45
N GLY A 22 -2.41 28.18 -9.18
CA GLY A 22 -3.73 28.15 -8.53
C GLY A 22 -4.27 26.76 -8.17
N LYS A 23 -3.50 25.68 -8.40
CA LYS A 23 -3.88 24.31 -8.07
C LYS A 23 -2.91 23.70 -7.06
N GLN A 24 -3.40 22.80 -6.21
CA GLN A 24 -2.57 22.10 -5.25
C GLN A 24 -1.72 21.02 -5.95
N CYS A 25 -0.43 21.04 -5.67
CA CYS A 25 0.51 19.95 -5.89
C CYS A 25 0.77 19.27 -4.55
N THR A 26 0.58 17.96 -4.49
CA THR A 26 0.82 17.16 -3.29
C THR A 26 1.86 16.10 -3.60
N ILE A 27 2.86 15.99 -2.73
CA ILE A 27 3.86 14.92 -2.71
C ILE A 27 3.64 14.14 -1.43
N GLY A 28 3.33 12.85 -1.53
CA GLY A 28 3.38 11.90 -0.43
C GLY A 28 4.55 10.95 -0.63
N TRP A 29 5.20 10.53 0.45
CA TRP A 29 6.24 9.52 0.37
C TRP A 29 6.22 8.60 1.57
N TRP A 30 6.72 7.39 1.39
CA TRP A 30 6.95 6.45 2.45
C TRP A 30 8.22 5.69 2.15
N VAL A 31 9.27 5.96 2.94
CA VAL A 31 10.63 5.48 2.66
C VAL A 31 11.04 5.86 1.22
N ASP A 32 11.11 4.90 0.31
CA ASP A 32 11.49 5.04 -1.09
C ASP A 32 10.31 5.16 -2.06
N ASP A 33 9.10 4.81 -1.62
CA ASP A 33 7.88 4.97 -2.42
C ASP A 33 7.42 6.42 -2.43
N ASN A 34 7.20 6.99 -3.62
CA ASN A 34 6.77 8.37 -3.81
C ASN A 34 5.47 8.42 -4.62
N PHE A 35 4.54 9.27 -4.17
CA PHE A 35 3.30 9.58 -4.88
C PHE A 35 3.19 11.09 -5.09
N ILE A 36 3.06 11.52 -6.36
CA ILE A 36 2.95 12.94 -6.70
C ILE A 36 1.64 13.15 -7.45
N SER A 37 0.77 13.97 -6.90
CA SER A 37 -0.50 14.35 -7.55
C SER A 37 -0.53 15.84 -7.87
N LEU A 38 -0.76 16.15 -9.15
CA LEU A 38 -1.01 17.51 -9.63
C LEU A 38 -1.79 17.47 -10.94
N MET A 39 -2.66 18.45 -11.13
CA MET A 39 -3.48 18.62 -12.34
C MET A 39 -2.72 18.92 -13.65
N HIS A 40 -1.40 19.18 -13.63
CA HIS A 40 -0.65 19.62 -14.80
C HIS A 40 0.61 18.76 -15.05
N PRO A 41 0.63 17.91 -16.09
CA PRO A 41 1.68 16.92 -16.31
C PRO A 41 3.11 17.48 -16.45
N THR A 42 3.26 18.65 -17.08
CA THR A 42 4.56 19.30 -17.28
C THR A 42 5.16 19.82 -15.97
N VAL A 43 4.32 20.24 -15.04
CA VAL A 43 4.78 20.68 -13.71
C VAL A 43 5.23 19.48 -12.89
N ILE A 44 4.54 18.34 -13.00
CA ILE A 44 4.98 17.08 -12.38
C ILE A 44 6.38 16.71 -12.86
N SER A 45 6.66 16.83 -14.16
CA SER A 45 8.01 16.54 -14.69
C SER A 45 9.09 17.41 -14.05
N GLY A 46 8.88 18.72 -13.93
CA GLY A 46 9.87 19.61 -13.29
C GLY A 46 10.05 19.34 -11.79
N VAL A 47 8.99 18.94 -11.09
CA VAL A 47 9.09 18.52 -9.68
C VAL A 47 9.90 17.23 -9.56
N ILE A 48 9.64 16.24 -10.41
CA ILE A 48 10.40 14.98 -10.47
C ILE A 48 11.87 15.26 -10.75
N GLU A 49 12.19 16.05 -11.78
CA GLU A 49 13.58 16.42 -12.11
C GLU A 49 14.29 17.09 -10.92
N SER A 50 13.60 17.98 -10.21
CA SER A 50 14.16 18.65 -9.02
C SER A 50 14.45 17.67 -7.88
N ILE A 51 13.65 16.61 -7.74
CA ILE A 51 13.87 15.53 -6.78
C ILE A 51 15.02 14.65 -7.26
N GLU A 52 15.04 14.25 -8.53
CA GLU A 52 16.09 13.40 -9.11
C GLU A 52 17.48 14.05 -9.03
N GLN A 53 17.56 15.39 -9.15
CA GLN A 53 18.81 16.13 -8.97
C GLN A 53 19.41 15.98 -7.56
N GLN A 54 18.58 15.73 -6.55
CA GLN A 54 19.02 15.60 -5.16
C GLN A 54 19.23 14.13 -4.75
N PHE A 55 18.38 13.23 -5.23
CA PHE A 55 18.31 11.85 -4.73
C PHE A 55 18.67 10.79 -5.78
N GLY A 56 18.96 11.20 -7.01
CA GLY A 56 19.27 10.30 -8.12
C GLY A 56 18.06 9.92 -8.97
N LYS A 57 18.30 9.14 -10.02
CA LYS A 57 17.29 8.71 -10.99
C LYS A 57 16.19 7.89 -10.31
N MET A 58 14.93 8.19 -10.64
CA MET A 58 13.76 7.47 -10.12
C MET A 58 13.05 6.71 -11.26
N SER A 59 12.43 5.59 -10.91
CA SER A 59 11.46 4.92 -11.78
C SER A 59 10.13 5.64 -11.69
N VAL A 60 9.69 6.27 -12.79
CA VAL A 60 8.47 7.07 -12.82
C VAL A 60 7.36 6.33 -13.55
N ASN A 61 6.25 6.07 -12.85
CA ASN A 61 5.02 5.55 -13.45
C ASN A 61 3.97 6.67 -13.53
N ARG A 62 3.32 6.83 -14.69
CA ARG A 62 2.28 7.84 -14.94
C ARG A 62 1.03 7.18 -15.49
N GLY A 63 -0.13 7.60 -15.02
CA GLY A 63 -1.40 7.11 -15.53
C GLY A 63 -2.55 7.49 -14.62
N ASP A 64 -3.70 6.86 -14.84
CA ASP A 64 -4.83 6.89 -13.91
C ASP A 64 -4.79 5.72 -12.91
N GLN A 65 -3.82 4.81 -13.02
CA GLN A 65 -3.65 3.64 -12.16
C GLN A 65 -2.27 3.64 -11.52
N HIS A 66 -2.23 3.44 -10.21
CA HIS A 66 -1.01 3.43 -9.42
C HIS A 66 -1.06 2.35 -8.35
N VAL A 67 0.10 1.78 -8.03
CA VAL A 67 0.29 0.96 -6.83
C VAL A 67 1.10 1.79 -5.85
N PHE A 68 0.56 2.04 -4.66
CA PHE A 68 1.28 2.77 -3.62
C PHE A 68 1.06 2.07 -2.29
N LEU A 69 2.15 1.63 -1.64
CA LEU A 69 2.09 0.82 -0.42
C LEU A 69 1.18 -0.40 -0.56
N GLY A 70 1.22 -1.06 -1.73
CA GLY A 70 0.36 -2.21 -2.00
C GLY A 70 -1.10 -1.89 -2.32
N MET A 71 -1.52 -0.63 -2.22
CA MET A 71 -2.88 -0.22 -2.61
C MET A 71 -2.96 0.01 -4.11
N ASN A 72 -3.84 -0.73 -4.79
CA ASN A 72 -4.15 -0.45 -6.20
C ASN A 72 -5.15 0.71 -6.27
N MET A 73 -4.65 1.88 -6.64
CA MET A 73 -5.41 3.13 -6.72
C MET A 73 -5.76 3.44 -8.17
N ARG A 74 -7.01 3.86 -8.41
CA ARG A 74 -7.46 4.34 -9.73
C ARG A 74 -8.15 5.70 -9.63
N PHE A 75 -7.79 6.58 -10.56
CA PHE A 75 -8.27 7.95 -10.71
C PHE A 75 -9.01 8.14 -12.04
N PRO A 76 -10.26 7.67 -12.15
CA PRO A 76 -11.02 7.65 -13.41
C PRO A 76 -11.37 9.02 -13.99
N GLY A 77 -11.13 10.12 -13.26
CA GLY A 77 -11.42 11.49 -13.72
C GLY A 77 -12.86 11.95 -13.51
N ASP A 78 -13.71 11.13 -12.89
CA ASP A 78 -15.11 11.43 -12.52
C ASP A 78 -15.23 12.10 -11.12
N GLY A 79 -14.11 12.54 -10.55
CA GLY A 79 -14.04 13.09 -9.19
C GLY A 79 -13.95 12.04 -8.09
N THR A 80 -13.94 10.74 -8.42
CA THR A 80 -13.76 9.66 -7.46
C THR A 80 -12.33 9.13 -7.44
N VAL A 81 -11.96 8.48 -6.34
CA VAL A 81 -10.79 7.59 -6.24
C VAL A 81 -11.30 6.19 -5.92
N ARG A 82 -10.78 5.19 -6.62
CA ARG A 82 -11.11 3.78 -6.38
C ARG A 82 -9.87 3.09 -5.81
N ILE A 83 -10.00 2.49 -4.64
CA ILE A 83 -8.93 1.74 -3.98
C ILE A 83 -9.33 0.27 -3.98
N HIS A 84 -8.47 -0.58 -4.52
CA HIS A 84 -8.68 -2.01 -4.63
C HIS A 84 -7.58 -2.77 -3.90
N THR A 85 -7.97 -3.64 -2.98
CA THR A 85 -7.05 -4.55 -2.26
C THR A 85 -7.39 -6.02 -2.53
N LYS A 86 -8.33 -6.28 -3.46
CA LYS A 86 -8.84 -7.62 -3.80
C LYS A 86 -7.75 -8.62 -4.21
N ASP A 87 -6.64 -8.12 -4.74
CA ASP A 87 -5.55 -8.96 -5.23
C ASP A 87 -4.83 -9.64 -4.05
N TYR A 88 -4.75 -9.00 -2.87
CA TYR A 88 -4.27 -9.67 -1.65
C TYR A 88 -5.17 -10.81 -1.20
N ILE A 89 -6.49 -10.68 -1.33
CA ILE A 89 -7.43 -11.75 -0.99
C ILE A 89 -7.24 -12.92 -1.96
N ARG A 90 -7.09 -12.64 -3.27
CA ARG A 90 -6.83 -13.67 -4.27
C ARG A 90 -5.50 -14.37 -4.03
N GLU A 91 -4.42 -13.61 -3.84
CA GLU A 91 -3.10 -14.14 -3.54
C GLU A 91 -3.09 -14.95 -2.24
N ALA A 92 -3.82 -14.52 -1.20
CA ALA A 92 -3.95 -15.28 0.04
C ALA A 92 -4.61 -16.65 -0.22
N ALA A 93 -5.67 -16.67 -1.03
CA ALA A 93 -6.33 -17.92 -1.43
C ALA A 93 -5.41 -18.83 -2.26
N GLU A 94 -4.65 -18.27 -3.20
CA GLU A 94 -3.68 -19.02 -4.02
C GLU A 94 -2.48 -19.51 -3.22
N THR A 95 -2.03 -18.74 -2.22
CA THR A 95 -0.95 -19.13 -1.29
C THR A 95 -1.40 -20.24 -0.34
N PHE A 96 -2.69 -20.29 -0.02
CA PHE A 96 -3.30 -21.34 0.78
C PHE A 96 -3.52 -22.59 -0.09
N VAL A 97 -2.45 -23.38 -0.25
CA VAL A 97 -2.44 -24.59 -1.09
C VAL A 97 -3.02 -25.83 -0.39
N GLU A 98 -3.41 -25.72 0.88
CA GLU A 98 -3.91 -26.86 1.65
C GLU A 98 -5.38 -27.17 1.28
N PRO A 99 -5.75 -28.45 1.16
CA PRO A 99 -7.10 -28.83 0.79
C PRO A 99 -8.11 -28.42 1.86
N LEU A 100 -9.10 -27.63 1.47
CA LEU A 100 -10.25 -27.25 2.31
C LEU A 100 -11.23 -28.43 2.39
N SER A 101 -10.93 -29.41 3.24
CA SER A 101 -11.68 -30.67 3.36
C SER A 101 -12.94 -30.57 4.22
N ARG A 102 -13.12 -29.47 4.96
CA ARG A 102 -14.18 -29.33 5.97
C ARG A 102 -14.85 -27.96 5.92
N LYS A 103 -16.17 -27.96 6.00
CA LYS A 103 -16.98 -26.76 6.28
C LYS A 103 -17.24 -26.67 7.78
N ILE A 104 -16.98 -25.52 8.37
CA ILE A 104 -17.27 -25.22 9.78
C ILE A 104 -18.15 -23.96 9.87
N GLY A 105 -18.97 -23.88 10.92
CA GLY A 105 -19.87 -22.73 11.12
C GLY A 105 -19.18 -21.48 11.69
N SER A 106 -18.01 -21.66 12.31
CA SER A 106 -17.19 -20.58 12.86
C SER A 106 -15.73 -21.04 12.95
N PRO A 107 -14.74 -20.18 12.66
CA PRO A 107 -13.32 -20.48 12.92
C PRO A 107 -12.96 -20.43 14.42
N ALA A 108 -13.79 -19.79 15.25
CA ALA A 108 -13.58 -19.72 16.70
C ALA A 108 -14.06 -21.03 17.36
N THR A 109 -13.12 -21.92 17.65
CA THR A 109 -13.39 -23.14 18.43
C THR A 109 -13.48 -22.80 19.93
N LYS A 110 -14.01 -23.73 20.74
CA LYS A 110 -14.07 -23.55 22.20
C LYS A 110 -12.69 -23.36 22.84
N GLY A 111 -11.63 -23.87 22.20
CA GLY A 111 -10.25 -23.77 22.67
C GLY A 111 -9.43 -22.70 21.97
N LEU A 112 -10.06 -21.68 21.39
CA LEU A 112 -9.35 -20.59 20.69
C LEU A 112 -8.29 -19.90 21.57
N PHE A 113 -8.52 -19.85 22.88
CA PHE A 113 -7.62 -19.24 23.87
C PHE A 113 -6.86 -20.27 24.71
N ASP A 114 -6.98 -21.55 24.40
CA ASP A 114 -6.22 -22.59 25.11
C ASP A 114 -4.79 -22.59 24.57
N LEU A 115 -3.81 -22.57 25.46
CA LEU A 115 -2.39 -22.59 25.12
C LEU A 115 -1.87 -24.02 25.14
N ASP A 116 -1.22 -24.44 24.05
CA ASP A 116 -0.43 -25.66 24.01
C ASP A 116 0.94 -25.39 24.67
N ASN A 117 1.24 -26.11 25.75
CA ASN A 117 2.49 -25.96 26.48
C ASN A 117 3.65 -26.73 25.82
N GLU A 118 3.37 -27.59 24.83
CA GLU A 118 4.37 -28.36 24.08
C GLU A 118 4.14 -28.23 22.56
N PRO A 119 4.18 -27.01 22.00
CA PRO A 119 3.80 -26.79 20.61
C PRO A 119 4.79 -27.44 19.65
N THR A 120 4.27 -28.11 18.62
CA THR A 120 5.07 -28.57 17.49
C THR A 120 5.27 -27.43 16.49
N ALA A 121 6.52 -27.09 16.19
CA ALA A 121 6.83 -26.07 15.20
C ALA A 121 6.36 -26.49 13.80
N LEU A 122 5.83 -25.54 13.04
CA LEU A 122 5.62 -25.72 11.61
C LEU A 122 6.98 -25.85 10.91
N ASP A 123 7.03 -26.68 9.87
CA ASP A 123 8.15 -26.66 8.93
C ASP A 123 8.30 -25.27 8.28
N GLU A 124 9.51 -24.92 7.85
CA GLU A 124 9.83 -23.57 7.37
C GLU A 124 8.90 -23.11 6.24
N ASP A 125 8.58 -24.00 5.31
CA ASP A 125 7.71 -23.72 4.16
C ASP A 125 6.26 -23.46 4.60
N LYS A 126 5.70 -24.29 5.48
CA LYS A 126 4.38 -24.03 6.06
C LYS A 126 4.36 -22.76 6.88
N ALA A 127 5.38 -22.52 7.69
CA ALA A 127 5.48 -21.32 8.51
C ALA A 127 5.54 -20.05 7.62
N ALA A 128 6.28 -20.10 6.51
CA ALA A 128 6.35 -19.01 5.53
C ALA A 128 5.01 -18.76 4.84
N ARG A 129 4.32 -19.82 4.38
CA ARG A 129 2.96 -19.71 3.80
C ARG A 129 1.96 -19.14 4.80
N PHE A 130 1.92 -19.69 6.02
CA PHE A 130 1.04 -19.23 7.08
C PHE A 130 1.23 -17.73 7.36
N ARG A 131 2.48 -17.30 7.57
CA ARG A 131 2.81 -15.87 7.75
C ARG A 131 2.37 -15.03 6.55
N SER A 132 2.63 -15.48 5.32
CA SER A 132 2.23 -14.76 4.12
C SER A 132 0.72 -14.56 4.03
N VAL A 133 -0.08 -15.61 4.26
CA VAL A 133 -1.54 -15.55 4.24
C VAL A 133 -2.06 -14.64 5.35
N VAL A 134 -1.60 -14.83 6.59
CA VAL A 134 -2.05 -14.03 7.75
C VAL A 134 -1.74 -12.55 7.54
N MET A 135 -0.52 -12.21 7.09
CA MET A 135 -0.14 -10.81 6.89
C MET A 135 -0.91 -10.14 5.75
N LYS A 136 -1.20 -10.87 4.65
CA LYS A 136 -2.07 -10.35 3.57
C LYS A 136 -3.49 -10.07 4.08
N LEU A 137 -4.06 -10.99 4.85
CA LEU A 137 -5.41 -10.83 5.40
C LEU A 137 -5.46 -9.71 6.45
N GLN A 138 -4.44 -9.61 7.32
CA GLN A 138 -4.32 -8.51 8.28
C GLN A 138 -4.21 -7.17 7.58
N TRP A 139 -3.36 -7.06 6.56
CA TRP A 139 -3.20 -5.85 5.76
C TRP A 139 -4.53 -5.36 5.18
N VAL A 140 -5.32 -6.28 4.62
CA VAL A 140 -6.66 -5.99 4.09
C VAL A 140 -7.63 -5.63 5.22
N ALA A 141 -7.61 -6.31 6.36
CA ALA A 141 -8.55 -6.04 7.47
C ALA A 141 -8.35 -4.65 8.11
N GLU A 142 -7.13 -4.15 8.13
CA GLU A 142 -6.82 -2.82 8.69
C GLU A 142 -7.10 -1.66 7.72
N ARG A 143 -7.25 -1.93 6.41
CA ARG A 143 -7.30 -0.92 5.34
C ARG A 143 -8.46 -1.08 4.35
N GLY A 144 -9.27 -2.13 4.52
CA GLY A 144 -10.46 -2.43 3.73
C GLY A 144 -11.74 -1.84 4.29
#